data_AF-A0A5B0LKI0-F1
#
_entry.id   AF-A0A5B0LKI0-F1
#
_cell.length_a   1.000
_cell.length_b   1.000
_cell.length_c   1.000
_cell.angle_alpha   90.00
_cell.angle_beta   90.00
_cell.angle_gamma   90.00
#
_symmetry.space_group_name_H-M   'P 1'
#
loop_
_entity.id
_entity.type
_entity.pdbx_description
1 polymer ?
#
loop_
_entity_poly.entity_id
_entity_poly.type
_entity_poly.pdbx_seq_one_letter_code
_entity_poly.pdbx_strand_id
1 'polypeptide(L)'
;MSKPMTDSEVISEMKKLVAFIKQEAMEKAREIKVKADEEFSIEKAKIVRQETTSIDALHAKRRKQVEVQKRITQSTLSNKARLQQLQMRDQLLQDVFEEAKKGLSDLTTDQDKYRGIVENLTLQALFSLMAKDIVVSVRPQDRELAEPAISNAIQRFKEESKIDCTLTVNEDLSKDSCCRRSGLPCMAKTLTGSTKHEAQCLPTESIHFGLIITSTSVLF
;
A
#
# COMPACT_ATOMS: atom_id res chain seq x y z
N MET A 1 -108.86 -21.68 -44.18
CA MET A 1 -108.96 -20.63 -45.22
C MET A 1 -108.08 -19.47 -44.79
N SER A 2 -107.02 -19.17 -45.55
CA SER A 2 -106.18 -17.99 -45.37
C SER A 2 -107.01 -16.76 -45.70
N LYS A 3 -107.20 -15.86 -44.72
CA LYS A 3 -107.75 -14.53 -44.97
C LYS A 3 -106.68 -13.74 -45.72
N PRO A 4 -106.96 -13.13 -46.88
CA PRO A 4 -106.04 -12.20 -47.51
C PRO A 4 -105.76 -11.07 -46.52
N MET A 5 -104.47 -10.90 -46.18
CA MET A 5 -104.05 -9.84 -45.26
C MET A 5 -104.43 -8.48 -45.86
N THR A 6 -104.93 -7.58 -45.03
CA THR A 6 -105.19 -6.19 -45.44
C THR A 6 -103.86 -5.46 -45.62
N ASP A 7 -103.81 -4.48 -46.51
CA ASP A 7 -102.57 -3.74 -46.86
C ASP A 7 -101.89 -3.12 -45.62
N SER A 8 -102.69 -2.71 -44.61
CA SER A 8 -102.20 -2.24 -43.31
C SER A 8 -101.47 -3.32 -42.49
N GLU A 9 -101.96 -4.57 -42.52
CA GLU A 9 -101.32 -5.71 -41.85
C GLU A 9 -99.98 -6.06 -42.52
N VAL A 10 -99.91 -6.01 -43.86
CA VAL A 10 -98.66 -6.23 -44.62
C VAL A 10 -97.60 -5.19 -44.26
N ILE A 11 -97.95 -3.91 -44.20
CA ILE A 11 -97.04 -2.83 -43.78
C ILE A 11 -96.55 -3.05 -42.34
N SER A 12 -97.41 -3.54 -41.45
CA SER A 12 -97.05 -3.83 -40.06
C SER A 12 -96.04 -4.97 -39.94
N GLU A 13 -96.19 -6.05 -40.73
CA GLU A 13 -95.25 -7.17 -40.78
C GLU A 13 -93.90 -6.75 -41.40
N MET A 14 -93.90 -5.94 -42.47
CA MET A 14 -92.66 -5.41 -43.02
C MET A 14 -91.89 -4.54 -42.02
N LYS A 15 -92.59 -3.73 -41.22
CA LYS A 15 -91.97 -2.94 -40.14
C LYS A 15 -91.34 -3.84 -39.06
N LYS A 16 -91.97 -4.97 -38.71
CA LYS A 16 -91.39 -5.97 -37.80
C LYS A 16 -90.11 -6.58 -38.36
N LEU A 17 -90.10 -6.93 -39.66
CA LEU A 17 -88.91 -7.45 -40.33
C LEU A 17 -87.76 -6.43 -40.35
N VAL A 18 -88.05 -5.16 -40.66
CA VAL A 18 -87.04 -4.09 -40.61
C VAL A 18 -86.53 -3.86 -39.19
N ALA A 19 -87.40 -3.92 -38.18
CA ALA A 19 -87.00 -3.81 -36.78
C ALA A 19 -86.09 -4.97 -36.35
N PHE A 20 -86.38 -6.20 -36.79
CA PHE A 20 -85.54 -7.37 -36.53
C PHE A 20 -84.15 -7.22 -37.15
N ILE A 21 -84.06 -6.82 -38.42
CA ILE A 21 -82.77 -6.57 -39.10
C ILE A 21 -81.96 -5.50 -38.37
N LYS A 22 -82.61 -4.41 -37.92
CA LYS A 22 -81.95 -3.36 -37.14
C LYS A 22 -81.45 -3.88 -35.79
N GLN A 23 -82.24 -4.69 -35.10
CA GLN A 23 -81.85 -5.26 -33.81
C GLN A 23 -80.68 -6.23 -33.95
N GLU A 24 -80.71 -7.10 -34.97
CA GLU A 24 -79.62 -8.03 -35.26
C GLU A 24 -78.32 -7.28 -35.62
N ALA A 25 -78.41 -6.23 -36.43
CA ALA A 25 -77.27 -5.38 -36.75
C ALA A 25 -76.71 -4.66 -35.51
N MET A 26 -77.58 -4.17 -34.62
CA MET A 26 -77.18 -3.54 -33.36
C MET A 26 -76.50 -4.54 -32.41
N GLU A 27 -77.00 -5.76 -32.31
CA GLU A 27 -76.41 -6.79 -31.44
C GLU A 27 -75.06 -7.26 -31.97
N LYS A 28 -74.93 -7.47 -33.29
CA LYS A 28 -73.64 -7.74 -33.93
C LYS A 28 -72.64 -6.60 -33.71
N ALA A 29 -73.09 -5.35 -33.82
CA ALA A 29 -72.23 -4.19 -33.54
C ALA A 29 -71.78 -4.12 -32.07
N ARG A 30 -72.63 -4.51 -31.12
CA ARG A 30 -72.26 -4.60 -29.70
C ARG A 30 -71.28 -5.72 -29.45
N GLU A 31 -71.50 -6.90 -30.02
CA GLU A 31 -70.58 -8.03 -29.89
C GLU A 31 -69.17 -7.68 -30.39
N ILE A 32 -69.08 -7.03 -31.55
CA ILE A 32 -67.79 -6.56 -32.10
C ILE A 32 -67.12 -5.58 -31.14
N LYS A 33 -67.88 -4.64 -30.54
CA LYS A 33 -67.33 -3.68 -29.58
C LYS A 33 -66.81 -4.35 -28.32
N VAL A 34 -67.58 -5.28 -27.74
CA VAL A 34 -67.16 -6.01 -26.54
C VAL A 34 -65.90 -6.82 -26.81
N LYS A 35 -65.83 -7.53 -27.95
CA LYS A 35 -64.61 -8.26 -28.34
C LYS A 35 -63.41 -7.33 -28.55
N ALA A 36 -63.62 -6.17 -29.17
CA ALA A 36 -62.55 -5.20 -29.37
C ALA A 36 -62.01 -4.65 -28.03
N ASP A 37 -62.88 -4.39 -27.06
CA ASP A 37 -62.48 -3.91 -25.74
C ASP A 37 -61.76 -5.00 -24.92
N GLU A 38 -62.19 -6.26 -25.04
CA GLU A 38 -61.51 -7.42 -24.45
C GLU A 38 -60.11 -7.60 -25.04
N GLU A 39 -59.99 -7.61 -26.37
CA GLU A 39 -58.71 -7.74 -27.07
C GLU A 39 -57.77 -6.56 -26.77
N PHE A 40 -58.28 -5.33 -26.75
CA PHE A 40 -57.51 -4.15 -26.36
C PHE A 40 -56.94 -4.27 -24.95
N SER A 41 -57.77 -4.73 -24.01
CA SER A 41 -57.38 -4.89 -22.61
C SER A 41 -56.29 -5.96 -22.46
N ILE A 42 -56.40 -7.08 -23.19
CA ILE A 42 -55.41 -8.16 -23.19
C ILE A 42 -54.09 -7.68 -23.78
N GLU A 43 -54.10 -7.04 -24.94
CA GLU A 43 -52.86 -6.64 -25.63
C GLU A 43 -52.14 -5.51 -24.88
N LYS A 44 -52.91 -4.56 -24.32
CA LYS A 44 -52.35 -3.54 -23.41
C LYS A 44 -51.68 -4.19 -22.21
N ALA A 45 -52.34 -5.14 -21.54
CA ALA A 45 -51.77 -5.82 -20.38
C ALA A 45 -50.50 -6.60 -20.74
N LYS A 46 -50.47 -7.23 -21.91
CA LYS A 46 -49.31 -7.97 -22.43
C LYS A 46 -48.12 -7.04 -22.67
N ILE A 47 -48.31 -5.92 -23.36
CA ILE A 47 -47.25 -4.92 -23.62
C ILE A 47 -46.69 -4.40 -22.30
N VAL A 48 -47.56 -4.01 -21.36
CA VAL A 48 -47.12 -3.50 -20.05
C VAL A 48 -46.32 -4.54 -19.27
N ARG A 49 -46.76 -5.81 -19.25
CA ARG A 49 -46.04 -6.90 -18.57
C ARG A 49 -44.67 -7.16 -19.20
N GLN A 50 -44.58 -7.14 -20.53
CA GLN A 50 -43.32 -7.33 -21.24
C GLN A 50 -42.31 -6.23 -20.89
N GLU A 51 -42.75 -4.96 -20.96
CA GLU A 51 -41.87 -3.83 -20.63
C GLU A 51 -41.48 -3.81 -19.15
N THR A 52 -42.42 -4.13 -18.25
CA THR A 52 -42.13 -4.21 -16.81
C THR A 52 -41.06 -5.27 -16.53
N THR A 53 -41.18 -6.44 -17.16
CA THR A 53 -40.17 -7.52 -17.04
C THR A 53 -38.80 -7.08 -17.55
N SER A 54 -38.76 -6.34 -18.68
CA SER A 54 -37.53 -5.77 -19.24
C SER A 54 -36.88 -4.75 -18.27
N ILE A 55 -37.69 -3.84 -17.74
CA ILE A 55 -37.28 -2.81 -16.77
C ILE A 55 -36.73 -3.48 -15.50
N ASP A 56 -37.44 -4.47 -14.95
CA ASP A 56 -37.01 -5.19 -13.75
C ASP A 56 -35.68 -5.90 -13.94
N ALA A 57 -35.45 -6.53 -15.10
CA ALA A 57 -34.18 -7.16 -15.43
C ALA A 57 -33.02 -6.15 -15.50
N LEU A 58 -33.25 -4.98 -16.11
CA LEU A 58 -32.26 -3.90 -16.17
C LEU A 58 -31.94 -3.35 -14.78
N HIS A 59 -32.94 -3.12 -13.94
CA HIS A 59 -32.74 -2.65 -12.56
C HIS A 59 -32.05 -3.70 -11.70
N ALA A 60 -32.37 -4.99 -11.85
CA ALA A 60 -31.67 -6.06 -11.16
C ALA A 60 -30.18 -6.09 -11.51
N LYS A 61 -29.83 -5.91 -12.79
CA LYS A 61 -28.43 -5.80 -13.23
C LYS A 61 -27.73 -4.57 -12.63
N ARG A 62 -28.37 -3.40 -12.66
CA ARG A 62 -27.82 -2.15 -12.07
C ARG A 62 -27.62 -2.28 -10.55
N ARG A 63 -28.58 -2.88 -9.83
CA ARG A 63 -28.44 -3.13 -8.38
C ARG A 63 -27.20 -3.97 -8.06
N LYS A 64 -27.02 -5.09 -8.77
CA LYS A 64 -25.83 -5.94 -8.60
C LYS A 64 -24.53 -5.17 -8.87
N GLN A 65 -24.50 -4.34 -9.92
CA GLN A 65 -23.31 -3.52 -10.22
C GLN A 65 -23.01 -2.52 -9.09
N VAL A 66 -24.03 -1.85 -8.55
CA VAL A 66 -23.87 -0.90 -7.44
C VAL A 66 -23.41 -1.62 -6.16
N GLU A 67 -23.93 -2.80 -5.87
CA GLU A 67 -23.49 -3.62 -4.72
C GLU A 67 -22.02 -4.00 -4.83
N VAL A 68 -21.57 -4.44 -6.02
CA VAL A 68 -20.16 -4.76 -6.27
C VAL A 68 -19.30 -3.52 -6.11
N GLN A 69 -19.69 -2.39 -6.71
CA GLN A 69 -18.96 -1.12 -6.56
C GLN A 69 -18.87 -0.69 -5.10
N LYS A 70 -19.95 -0.82 -4.33
CA LYS A 70 -19.96 -0.52 -2.88
C LYS A 70 -18.98 -1.39 -2.10
N ARG A 71 -18.86 -2.68 -2.45
CA ARG A 71 -17.87 -3.58 -1.83
C ARG A 71 -16.45 -3.18 -2.19
N ILE A 72 -16.21 -2.81 -3.45
CA ILE A 72 -14.90 -2.32 -3.90
C ILE A 72 -14.53 -1.04 -3.15
N THR A 73 -15.43 -0.05 -3.09
CA THR A 73 -15.15 1.21 -2.39
C THR A 73 -14.92 1.00 -0.90
N GLN A 74 -15.68 0.12 -0.25
CA GLN A 74 -15.42 -0.24 1.14
C GLN A 74 -14.02 -0.84 1.32
N SER A 75 -13.64 -1.79 0.45
CA SER A 75 -12.33 -2.44 0.50
C SER A 75 -11.18 -1.46 0.24
N THR A 76 -11.32 -0.56 -0.74
CA THR A 76 -10.29 0.44 -1.04
C THR A 76 -10.12 1.45 0.09
N LEU A 77 -11.21 1.88 0.73
CA LEU A 77 -11.16 2.75 1.90
C LEU A 77 -10.45 2.07 3.08
N SER A 78 -10.77 0.80 3.36
CA SER A 78 -10.08 0.04 4.42
C SER A 78 -8.60 -0.14 4.12
N ASN A 79 -8.21 -0.43 2.88
CA ASN A 79 -6.81 -0.55 2.50
C ASN A 79 -6.07 0.78 2.61
N LYS A 80 -6.69 1.88 2.17
CA LYS A 80 -6.12 3.23 2.30
C LYS A 80 -5.86 3.59 3.77
N ALA A 81 -6.82 3.34 4.65
CA ALA A 81 -6.66 3.57 6.08
C ALA A 81 -5.52 2.73 6.68
N ARG A 82 -5.39 1.46 6.26
CA ARG A 82 -4.28 0.59 6.67
C ARG A 82 -2.93 1.12 6.22
N LEU A 83 -2.80 1.56 4.97
CA LEU A 83 -1.55 2.13 4.45
C LEU A 83 -1.18 3.41 5.20
N GLN A 84 -2.15 4.27 5.48
CA GLN A 84 -1.92 5.47 6.30
C GLN A 84 -1.42 5.10 7.70
N GLN A 85 -2.02 4.10 8.34
CA GLN A 85 -1.56 3.63 9.64
C GLN A 85 -0.10 3.12 9.58
N LEU A 86 0.27 2.36 8.55
CA LEU A 86 1.64 1.88 8.38
C LEU A 86 2.61 3.05 8.16
N GLN A 87 2.26 4.00 7.30
CA GLN A 87 3.06 5.20 7.06
C GLN A 87 3.29 6.01 8.33
N MET A 88 2.25 6.23 9.14
CA MET A 88 2.40 6.94 10.41
C MET A 88 3.30 6.18 11.38
N ARG A 89 3.22 4.84 11.42
CA ARG A 89 4.11 4.03 12.27
C ARG A 89 5.56 4.14 11.84
N ASP A 90 5.81 4.10 10.53
CA ASP A 90 7.17 4.25 9.98
C ASP A 90 7.73 5.66 10.25
N GLN A 91 6.90 6.69 10.11
CA GLN A 91 7.28 8.07 10.45
C GLN A 91 7.64 8.20 11.93
N LEU A 92 6.81 7.66 12.84
CA LEU A 92 7.12 7.68 14.28
C LEU A 92 8.43 6.96 14.61
N LEU A 93 8.72 5.84 13.92
CA LEU A 93 10.02 5.16 14.09
C LEU A 93 11.17 6.00 13.56
N GLN A 94 11.01 6.66 12.40
CA GLN A 94 12.01 7.57 11.85
C GLN A 94 12.27 8.74 12.80
N ASP A 95 11.22 9.34 13.36
CA ASP A 95 11.33 10.43 14.33
C ASP A 95 12.13 9.99 15.57
N VAL A 96 11.85 8.80 16.10
CA VAL A 96 12.61 8.23 17.24
C VAL A 96 14.08 7.99 16.86
N PHE A 97 14.35 7.49 15.65
CA PHE A 97 15.74 7.33 15.19
C PHE A 97 16.43 8.68 14.99
N GLU A 98 15.73 9.70 14.52
CA GLU A 98 16.28 11.06 14.38
C GLU A 98 16.56 11.70 15.73
N GLU A 99 15.67 11.53 16.71
CA GLU A 99 15.88 11.99 18.08
C GLU A 99 17.06 11.28 18.74
N ALA A 100 17.17 9.95 18.59
CA ALA A 100 18.32 9.19 19.07
C ALA A 100 19.63 9.66 18.41
N LYS A 101 19.63 9.94 17.10
CA LYS A 101 20.79 10.50 16.39
C LYS A 101 21.17 11.89 16.92
N LYS A 102 20.19 12.75 17.20
CA LYS A 102 20.42 14.06 17.82
C LYS A 102 21.04 13.90 19.21
N GLY A 103 20.53 12.98 20.02
CA GLY A 103 21.13 12.64 21.31
C GLY A 103 22.58 12.15 21.18
N LEU A 104 22.90 11.35 20.16
CA LEU A 104 24.28 10.94 19.87
C LEU A 104 25.16 12.11 19.42
N SER A 105 24.64 13.08 18.65
CA SER A 105 25.41 14.28 18.29
C SER A 105 25.67 15.20 19.48
N ASP A 106 24.75 15.27 20.44
CA ASP A 106 24.94 16.07 21.65
C ASP A 106 26.10 15.51 22.49
N LEU A 107 26.23 14.18 22.57
CA LEU A 107 27.35 13.51 23.26
C LEU A 107 28.72 13.79 22.64
N THR A 108 28.78 14.11 21.34
CA THR A 108 30.03 14.50 20.67
C THR A 108 30.52 15.89 21.09
N THR A 109 29.64 16.73 21.65
CA THR A 109 30.02 18.07 22.14
C THR A 109 30.86 17.98 23.42
N ASP A 110 30.61 16.97 24.26
CA ASP A 110 31.36 16.71 25.50
C ASP A 110 32.68 15.97 25.21
N GLN A 111 33.79 16.69 25.06
CA GLN A 111 35.11 16.14 24.70
C GLN A 111 35.60 15.01 25.63
N ASP A 112 35.40 15.13 26.95
CA ASP A 112 35.89 14.15 27.93
C ASP A 112 35.16 12.80 27.82
N LYS A 113 33.81 12.85 27.68
CA LYS A 113 32.99 11.64 27.49
C LYS A 113 33.26 11.03 26.13
N TYR A 114 33.37 11.85 25.09
CA TYR A 114 33.66 11.41 23.74
C TYR A 114 35.02 10.69 23.65
N ARG A 115 36.06 11.21 24.31
CA ARG A 115 37.37 10.55 24.39
C ARG A 115 37.31 9.15 25.01
N GLY A 116 36.56 8.99 26.12
CA GLY A 116 36.36 7.68 26.74
C GLY A 116 35.58 6.70 25.84
N ILE A 117 34.60 7.19 25.08
CA ILE A 117 33.86 6.39 24.10
C ILE A 117 34.77 5.94 22.96
N VAL A 118 35.63 6.82 22.43
CA VAL A 118 36.60 6.49 21.37
C VAL A 118 37.62 5.45 21.84
N GLU A 119 38.11 5.56 23.07
CA GLU A 119 39.01 4.54 23.68
C GLU A 119 38.33 3.16 23.76
N ASN A 120 37.08 3.11 24.23
CA ASN A 120 36.33 1.85 24.33
C ASN A 120 35.99 1.23 22.96
N LEU A 121 35.59 2.06 21.99
CA LEU A 121 35.29 1.59 20.62
C LEU A 121 36.53 1.07 19.91
N THR A 122 37.67 1.73 20.11
CA THR A 122 38.95 1.26 19.56
C THR A 122 39.39 -0.03 20.23
N LEU A 123 39.27 -0.15 21.56
CA LEU A 123 39.51 -1.42 22.27
C LEU A 123 38.65 -2.57 21.74
N GLN A 124 37.34 -2.37 21.60
CA GLN A 124 36.43 -3.39 21.07
C GLN A 124 36.83 -3.84 19.66
N ALA A 125 37.25 -2.89 18.82
CA ALA A 125 37.71 -3.18 17.47
C ALA A 125 39.04 -3.96 17.46
N LEU A 126 40.00 -3.61 18.34
CA LEU A 126 41.26 -4.33 18.50
C LEU A 126 41.03 -5.79 18.91
N PHE A 127 40.14 -6.03 19.89
CA PHE A 127 39.77 -7.39 20.32
C PHE A 127 39.04 -8.19 19.24
N SER A 128 38.24 -7.53 18.40
CA SER A 128 37.52 -8.21 17.31
C SER A 128 38.46 -8.62 16.17
N LEU A 129 39.48 -7.81 15.87
CA LEU A 129 40.39 -8.04 14.75
C LEU A 129 41.59 -8.93 15.11
N MET A 130 42.07 -8.92 16.35
CA MET A 130 43.24 -9.68 16.83
C MET A 130 44.45 -9.66 15.87
N ALA A 131 44.65 -8.54 15.18
CA ALA A 131 45.66 -8.40 14.13
C ALA A 131 46.88 -7.60 14.62
N LYS A 132 48.05 -7.88 14.04
CA LYS A 132 49.30 -7.17 14.36
C LYS A 132 49.43 -5.82 13.64
N ASP A 133 48.83 -5.68 12.46
CA ASP A 133 48.90 -4.45 11.66
C ASP A 133 47.49 -3.88 11.52
N ILE A 134 47.23 -2.71 12.11
CA ILE A 134 45.90 -2.09 12.19
C ILE A 134 45.96 -0.63 11.73
N VAL A 135 45.12 -0.32 10.75
CA VAL A 135 44.90 1.02 10.21
C VAL A 135 43.65 1.60 10.84
N VAL A 136 43.75 2.75 11.51
CA VAL A 136 42.60 3.47 12.08
C VAL A 136 42.32 4.70 11.21
N SER A 137 41.16 4.76 10.57
CA SER A 137 40.72 5.96 9.86
C SER A 137 39.81 6.80 10.76
N VAL A 138 40.15 8.07 10.91
CA VAL A 138 39.45 9.03 11.77
C VAL A 138 39.02 10.24 10.94
N ARG A 139 37.98 10.96 11.38
CA ARG A 139 37.63 12.26 10.79
C ARG A 139 38.75 13.28 11.07
N PRO A 140 38.99 14.23 10.15
CA PRO A 140 40.02 15.26 10.34
C PRO A 140 39.79 16.15 11.58
N GLN A 141 38.54 16.28 12.05
CA GLN A 141 38.19 17.08 13.22
C GLN A 141 38.50 16.40 14.56
N ASP A 142 38.58 15.07 14.59
CA ASP A 142 38.72 14.29 15.83
C ASP A 142 40.14 13.77 16.05
N ARG A 143 41.09 14.17 15.19
CA ARG A 143 42.47 13.66 15.17
C ARG A 143 43.18 13.88 16.52
N GLU A 144 43.12 15.09 17.04
CA GLU A 144 43.81 15.48 18.28
C GLU A 144 43.28 14.71 19.52
N LEU A 145 42.00 14.31 19.50
CA LEU A 145 41.37 13.56 20.58
C LEU A 145 41.57 12.04 20.42
N ALA A 146 41.69 11.56 19.19
CA ALA A 146 41.82 10.13 18.89
C ALA A 146 43.24 9.58 19.11
N GLU A 147 44.29 10.33 18.78
CA GLU A 147 45.69 9.91 19.00
C GLU A 147 46.00 9.45 20.44
N PRO A 148 45.60 10.20 21.50
CA PRO A 148 45.83 9.75 22.87
C PRO A 148 44.89 8.61 23.29
N ALA A 149 43.65 8.57 22.81
CA ALA A 149 42.71 7.49 23.12
C ALA A 149 43.16 6.15 22.53
N ILE A 150 43.68 6.17 21.31
CA ILE A 150 44.23 5.01 20.62
C ILE A 150 45.47 4.48 21.36
N SER A 151 46.34 5.37 21.84
CA SER A 151 47.54 5.00 22.59
C SER A 151 47.19 4.26 23.89
N ASN A 152 46.17 4.74 24.61
CA ASN A 152 45.65 4.07 25.81
C ASN A 152 45.03 2.70 25.49
N ALA A 153 44.25 2.62 24.41
CA ALA A 153 43.63 1.37 23.97
C ALA A 153 44.69 0.28 23.64
N ILE A 154 45.80 0.64 23.00
CA ILE A 154 46.88 -0.33 22.72
C ILE A 154 47.51 -0.85 24.00
N GLN A 155 47.75 0.00 25.00
CA GLN A 155 48.35 -0.42 26.26
C GLN A 155 47.48 -1.49 26.94
N ARG A 156 46.17 -1.23 27.04
CA ARG A 156 45.21 -2.20 27.58
C ARG A 156 45.09 -3.47 26.74
N PHE A 157 45.10 -3.35 25.42
CA PHE A 157 45.09 -4.51 24.54
C PHE A 157 46.36 -5.37 24.71
N LYS A 158 47.54 -4.75 24.87
CA LYS A 158 48.82 -5.46 25.10
C LYS A 158 48.83 -6.19 26.44
N GLU A 159 48.30 -5.57 27.49
CA GLU A 159 48.19 -6.17 28.82
C GLU A 159 47.34 -7.45 28.79
N GLU A 160 46.24 -7.45 28.06
CA GLU A 160 45.28 -8.56 28.02
C GLU A 160 45.64 -9.65 26.98
N SER A 161 46.09 -9.25 25.79
CA SER A 161 46.27 -10.17 24.65
C SER A 161 47.72 -10.58 24.38
N LYS A 162 48.72 -9.87 24.93
CA LYS A 162 50.16 -10.09 24.71
C LYS A 162 50.61 -10.06 23.23
N ILE A 163 49.82 -9.48 22.34
CA ILE A 163 50.14 -9.33 20.92
C ILE A 163 50.57 -7.87 20.67
N ASP A 164 51.71 -7.69 20.01
CA ASP A 164 52.17 -6.37 19.59
C ASP A 164 51.41 -5.89 18.34
N CYS A 165 50.75 -4.74 18.47
CA CYS A 165 50.08 -4.06 17.36
C CYS A 165 50.88 -2.86 16.86
N THR A 166 51.03 -2.75 15.54
CA THR A 166 51.51 -1.57 14.81
C THR A 166 50.31 -0.76 14.31
N LEU A 167 50.43 0.57 14.37
CA LEU A 167 49.31 1.46 14.10
C LEU A 167 49.64 2.48 13.03
N THR A 168 48.75 2.61 12.05
CA THR A 168 48.79 3.64 11.02
C THR A 168 47.47 4.41 11.03
N VAL A 169 47.52 5.74 11.15
CA VAL A 169 46.32 6.59 11.14
C VAL A 169 46.16 7.17 9.73
N ASN A 170 45.00 6.96 9.11
CA ASN A 170 44.68 7.47 7.77
C ASN A 170 43.54 8.51 7.82
N GLU A 171 43.59 9.51 6.93
CA GLU A 171 42.67 10.68 6.92
C GLU A 171 41.51 10.56 5.91
N ASP A 172 41.17 9.36 5.45
CA ASP A 172 40.31 9.18 4.26
C ASP A 172 38.79 9.34 4.48
N LEU A 173 38.34 9.75 5.68
CA LEU A 173 36.91 9.93 5.96
C LEU A 173 36.42 11.33 5.58
N SER A 174 35.73 11.41 4.44
CA SER A 174 34.90 12.55 4.06
C SER A 174 33.74 12.74 5.05
N LYS A 175 33.31 14.01 5.23
CA LYS A 175 32.17 14.37 6.09
C LYS A 175 30.89 13.60 5.72
N ASP A 176 30.74 13.23 4.45
CA ASP A 176 29.57 12.57 3.88
C ASP A 176 29.79 11.09 3.51
N SER A 177 31.00 10.55 3.71
CA SER A 177 31.28 9.17 3.30
C SER A 177 30.82 8.17 4.36
N CYS A 178 29.53 7.84 4.35
CA CYS A 178 29.10 6.55 4.86
C CYS A 178 27.96 5.88 4.07
N CYS A 179 28.21 4.60 3.78
CA CYS A 179 27.28 3.53 3.37
C CYS A 179 26.21 3.91 2.32
N ARG A 180 26.45 3.53 1.06
CA ARG A 180 25.47 3.57 -0.06
C ARG A 180 24.13 2.83 0.22
N ARG A 181 23.99 2.10 1.33
CA ARG A 181 22.75 1.40 1.73
C ARG A 181 21.91 2.11 2.79
N SER A 182 22.42 3.12 3.49
CA SER A 182 21.69 3.73 4.61
C SER A 182 21.63 5.26 4.63
N GLY A 183 22.24 5.95 3.65
CA GLY A 183 22.05 7.40 3.47
C GLY A 183 22.39 8.24 4.71
N LEU A 184 23.32 7.76 5.54
CA LEU A 184 23.63 8.35 6.84
C LEU A 184 24.93 9.16 6.74
N PRO A 185 24.92 10.46 7.13
CA PRO A 185 26.16 11.15 7.41
C PRO A 185 26.81 10.47 8.63
N CYS A 186 28.04 10.01 8.45
CA CYS A 186 28.87 9.54 9.54
C CYS A 186 28.93 10.64 10.62
N MET A 187 28.83 10.28 11.89
CA MET A 187 29.00 11.23 13.01
C MET A 187 30.24 10.86 13.84
N ALA A 188 30.48 9.58 14.13
CA ALA A 188 31.73 9.09 14.69
C ALA A 188 31.98 7.64 14.23
N LYS A 189 32.76 7.46 13.16
CA LYS A 189 33.23 6.13 12.73
C LYS A 189 34.76 6.14 12.78
N THR A 190 35.34 5.37 13.68
CA THR A 190 36.70 4.89 13.56
C THR A 190 36.65 3.61 12.73
N LEU A 191 37.16 3.64 11.50
CA LEU A 191 37.30 2.43 10.70
C LEU A 191 38.59 1.76 11.09
N THR A 192 38.54 0.49 11.46
CA THR A 192 39.74 -0.30 11.72
C THR A 192 39.85 -1.40 10.67
N GLY A 193 40.97 -1.40 9.94
CA GLY A 193 41.26 -2.37 8.89
C GLY A 193 42.65 -2.96 9.04
N SER A 194 42.83 -4.23 8.70
CA SER A 194 44.16 -4.84 8.64
C SER A 194 44.75 -4.77 7.22
N THR A 195 46.06 -4.58 7.11
CA THR A 195 46.76 -4.50 5.81
C THR A 195 46.99 -5.86 5.13
N LYS A 196 46.80 -6.99 5.85
CA LYS A 196 47.07 -8.35 5.34
C LYS A 196 45.83 -9.23 5.16
N HIS A 197 44.68 -8.82 5.68
CA HIS A 197 43.39 -9.48 5.47
C HIS A 197 42.32 -8.40 5.28
N GLU A 198 41.45 -8.54 4.27
CA GLU A 198 40.29 -7.68 3.97
C GLU A 198 39.22 -7.71 5.09
N ALA A 199 39.62 -7.57 6.35
CA ALA A 199 38.72 -7.47 7.50
C ALA A 199 38.58 -5.99 7.85
N GLN A 200 37.40 -5.43 7.57
CA GLN A 200 37.00 -4.10 8.02
C GLN A 200 36.02 -4.27 9.17
N CYS A 201 36.35 -3.77 10.35
CA CYS A 201 35.42 -3.72 11.47
C CYS A 201 34.75 -2.35 11.50
N LEU A 202 33.41 -2.34 11.38
CA LEU A 202 32.57 -1.15 11.53
C LEU A 202 31.99 -1.16 12.96
N PRO A 203 32.65 -0.52 13.95
CA PRO A 203 32.24 -0.64 15.35
C PRO A 203 30.83 -0.07 15.64
N THR A 204 30.26 0.75 14.74
CA THR A 204 28.92 1.33 14.90
C THR A 204 27.76 0.44 14.43
N GLU A 205 28.01 -0.75 13.87
CA GLU A 205 26.95 -1.64 13.33
C GLU A 205 26.64 -2.83 14.26
N SER A 206 27.22 -2.88 15.46
CA SER A 206 27.14 -4.05 16.34
C SER A 206 25.90 -4.07 17.24
N ILE A 207 24.71 -3.87 16.68
CA ILE A 207 23.48 -4.41 17.25
C ILE A 207 22.72 -5.08 16.11
N HIS A 208 22.82 -6.40 16.08
CA HIS A 208 22.16 -7.36 15.17
C HIS A 208 22.79 -7.66 13.80
N PHE A 209 23.15 -8.94 13.68
CA PHE A 209 23.29 -9.80 12.50
C PHE A 209 24.59 -9.79 11.70
N GLY A 210 25.30 -10.91 11.84
CA GLY A 210 25.94 -11.60 10.72
C GLY A 210 27.24 -10.99 10.23
N LEU A 211 28.33 -11.66 10.57
CA LEU A 211 29.63 -11.53 9.94
C LEU A 211 29.47 -11.68 8.41
N ILE A 212 29.32 -10.57 7.68
CA ILE A 212 29.42 -10.55 6.22
C ILE A 212 30.83 -10.06 5.90
N ILE A 213 31.73 -11.03 5.74
CA ILE A 213 33.02 -10.85 5.07
C ILE A 213 32.69 -10.55 3.60
N THR A 214 32.55 -9.27 3.23
CA THR A 214 32.55 -8.91 1.80
C THR A 214 34.00 -8.82 1.35
N SER A 215 34.50 -9.91 0.78
CA SER A 215 35.62 -9.84 -0.14
C SER A 215 35.16 -9.06 -1.38
N THR A 216 35.82 -7.93 -1.64
CA THR A 216 35.75 -7.26 -2.95
C THR A 216 37.18 -7.07 -3.41
N SER A 217 37.76 -8.19 -3.84
CA SER A 217 38.85 -8.20 -4.79
C SER A 217 38.30 -7.67 -6.13
N VAL A 218 38.60 -6.41 -6.46
CA VAL A 218 38.60 -5.96 -7.85
C VAL A 218 39.87 -5.12 -8.07
N LEU A 219 40.95 -5.85 -8.33
CA LEU A 219 42.04 -5.40 -9.18
C LEU A 219 41.53 -5.51 -10.62
N PHE A 220 41.10 -4.38 -11.19
CA PHE A 220 41.40 -3.85 -12.53
C PHE A 220 40.57 -2.58 -12.77
#